data_AF-A0AA42AYA1-F1
#
_entry.id   AF-A0AA42AYA1-F1
#
_cell.length_a   1.000
_cell.length_b   1.000
_cell.length_c   1.000
_cell.angle_alpha   90.00
_cell.angle_beta   90.00
_cell.angle_gamma   90.00
#
_symmetry.space_group_name_H-M   'P 1'
#
loop_
_entity.id
_entity.type
_entity.pdbx_description
1 polymer ?
#
loop_
_entity_poly.entity_id
_entity_poly.type
_entity_poly.pdbx_seq_one_letter_code
_entity_poly.pdbx_strand_id
1 'polypeptide(L)'
;MNSNKAVLEKDIELLNSEKAKIASELESPNKEKAITSSAVELFNKEKSTLASEKIQLEADVELLNQEKDRLHTAVELLKEELSEEKDAFIHSAIIELNESFHEREKALAENEKVVARDNQELREAQQELIKQMESVKVTRNTVIGVKRMGGESGDQVLWNFREKRRATLKEVINFQWNITGK
;
A
#
# COMPACT_ATOMS: atom_id res chain seq x y z
N MET A 1 115.00 -12.68 46.01
CA MET A 1 113.79 -13.53 46.04
C MET A 1 112.58 -12.87 46.71
N ASN A 2 112.74 -12.00 47.73
CA ASN A 2 111.59 -11.39 48.43
C ASN A 2 110.77 -10.37 47.62
N SER A 3 111.36 -9.64 46.66
CA SER A 3 110.66 -8.61 45.87
C SER A 3 109.59 -9.18 44.93
N ASN A 4 109.88 -10.31 44.27
CA ASN A 4 108.95 -10.92 43.31
C ASN A 4 107.70 -11.49 44.00
N LYS A 5 107.85 -11.95 45.25
CA LYS A 5 106.72 -12.44 46.06
C LYS A 5 105.71 -11.32 46.35
N ALA A 6 106.19 -10.14 46.74
CA ALA A 6 105.33 -8.99 47.05
C ALA A 6 104.60 -8.42 45.82
N VAL A 7 105.22 -8.52 44.63
CA VAL A 7 104.56 -8.15 43.36
C VAL A 7 103.43 -9.12 43.03
N LEU A 8 103.67 -10.42 43.15
CA LEU A 8 102.65 -11.45 42.92
C LEU A 8 101.47 -11.34 43.89
N GLU A 9 101.72 -11.01 45.17
CA GLU A 9 100.65 -10.77 46.16
C GLU A 9 99.74 -9.60 45.73
N LYS A 10 100.32 -8.49 45.25
CA LYS A 10 99.53 -7.36 44.73
C LYS A 10 98.74 -7.72 43.48
N ASP A 11 99.32 -8.48 42.55
CA ASP A 11 98.62 -8.91 41.35
C ASP A 11 97.42 -9.82 41.68
N ILE A 12 97.57 -10.71 42.67
CA ILE A 12 96.47 -11.56 43.17
C ILE A 12 95.37 -10.71 43.81
N GLU A 13 95.71 -9.70 44.59
CA GLU A 13 94.73 -8.77 45.17
C GLU A 13 93.97 -7.99 44.09
N LEU A 14 94.69 -7.47 43.07
CA LEU A 14 94.08 -6.78 41.93
C LEU A 14 93.12 -7.71 41.17
N LEU A 15 93.57 -8.92 40.83
CA LEU A 15 92.73 -9.92 40.15
C LEU A 15 91.48 -10.29 40.95
N ASN A 16 91.59 -10.42 42.27
CA ASN A 16 90.43 -10.69 43.13
C ASN A 16 89.43 -9.52 43.14
N SER A 17 89.93 -8.28 43.17
CA SER A 17 89.08 -7.09 43.11
C SER A 17 88.34 -6.97 41.76
N GLU A 18 89.04 -7.26 40.66
CA GLU A 18 88.47 -7.22 39.30
C GLU A 18 87.45 -8.34 39.10
N LYS A 19 87.74 -9.54 39.60
CA LYS A 19 86.79 -10.66 39.63
C LYS A 19 85.50 -10.30 40.39
N ALA A 20 85.61 -9.65 41.55
CA ALA A 20 84.45 -9.22 42.32
C ALA A 20 83.62 -8.17 41.57
N LYS A 21 84.28 -7.21 40.90
CA LYS A 21 83.62 -6.19 40.09
C LYS A 21 82.86 -6.82 38.91
N ILE A 22 83.51 -7.73 38.16
CA ILE A 22 82.88 -8.46 37.05
C ILE A 22 81.69 -9.29 37.55
N ALA A 23 81.81 -9.95 38.71
CA ALA A 23 80.70 -10.73 39.28
C ALA A 23 79.48 -9.84 39.60
N SER A 24 79.70 -8.64 40.14
CA SER A 24 78.64 -7.67 40.39
C SER A 24 78.04 -7.11 39.09
N GLU A 25 78.86 -6.83 38.09
CA GLU A 25 78.42 -6.34 36.78
C GLU A 25 77.64 -7.40 35.98
N LEU A 26 77.87 -8.69 36.24
CA LEU A 26 77.12 -9.78 35.61
C LEU A 26 75.75 -10.03 36.27
N GLU A 27 75.54 -9.56 37.50
CA GLU A 27 74.27 -9.75 38.21
C GLU A 27 73.12 -8.92 37.61
N SER A 28 73.40 -7.68 37.19
CA SER A 28 72.40 -6.81 36.54
C SER A 28 71.88 -7.33 35.20
N PRO A 29 72.70 -7.72 34.20
CA PRO A 29 72.20 -8.26 32.94
C PRO A 29 71.48 -9.60 33.13
N ASN A 30 71.82 -10.39 34.16
CA ASN A 30 71.06 -11.60 34.49
C ASN A 30 69.64 -11.29 34.99
N LYS A 31 69.47 -10.24 35.81
CA LYS A 31 68.14 -9.79 36.24
C LYS A 31 67.32 -9.26 35.07
N GLU A 32 67.92 -8.44 34.21
CA GLU A 32 67.26 -7.93 33.00
C GLU A 32 66.86 -9.06 32.03
N LYS A 33 67.72 -10.07 31.85
CA LYS A 33 67.42 -11.26 31.08
C LYS A 33 66.21 -12.02 31.63
N ALA A 34 66.10 -12.17 32.95
CA ALA A 34 64.95 -12.83 33.57
C ALA A 34 63.65 -12.04 33.35
N ILE A 35 63.69 -10.71 33.50
CA ILE A 35 62.52 -9.83 33.29
C ILE A 35 62.07 -9.88 31.82
N THR A 36 63.01 -9.73 30.89
CA THR A 36 62.72 -9.78 29.44
C THR A 36 62.18 -11.15 29.02
N SER A 37 62.73 -12.25 29.56
CA SER A 37 62.20 -13.59 29.31
C SER A 37 60.74 -13.71 29.75
N SER A 38 60.39 -13.22 30.94
CA SER A 38 59.02 -13.26 31.44
C SER A 38 58.06 -12.39 30.59
N ALA A 39 58.51 -11.21 30.15
CA ALA A 39 57.73 -10.34 29.29
C ALA A 39 57.43 -10.99 27.92
N VAL A 40 58.41 -11.69 27.33
CA VAL A 40 58.23 -12.44 26.08
C VAL A 40 57.21 -13.56 26.22
N GLU A 41 57.21 -14.28 27.36
CA GLU A 41 56.21 -15.33 27.62
C GLU A 41 54.78 -14.76 27.73
N LEU A 42 54.61 -13.63 28.42
CA LEU A 42 53.31 -12.95 28.52
C LEU A 42 52.82 -12.47 27.15
N PHE A 43 53.70 -11.83 26.39
CA PHE A 43 53.39 -11.36 25.04
C PHE A 43 52.98 -12.52 24.11
N ASN A 44 53.66 -13.67 24.21
CA ASN A 44 53.29 -14.85 23.42
C ASN A 44 51.92 -15.41 23.79
N LYS A 45 51.54 -15.37 25.08
CA LYS A 45 50.21 -15.78 25.53
C LYS A 45 49.12 -14.85 24.96
N GLU A 46 49.32 -13.54 25.09
CA GLU A 46 48.40 -12.53 24.55
C GLU A 46 48.26 -12.62 23.02
N LYS A 47 49.38 -12.84 22.32
CA LYS A 47 49.36 -13.08 20.87
C LYS A 47 48.52 -14.31 20.50
N SER A 48 48.61 -15.38 21.30
CA SER A 48 47.82 -16.59 21.08
C SER A 48 46.32 -16.36 21.34
N THR A 49 45.95 -15.60 22.37
CA THR A 49 44.54 -15.29 22.65
C THR A 49 43.94 -14.42 21.57
N LEU A 50 44.65 -13.38 21.14
CA LEU A 50 44.21 -12.51 20.03
C LEU A 50 44.06 -13.29 18.71
N ALA A 51 44.95 -14.26 18.45
CA ALA A 51 44.82 -15.11 17.27
C ALA A 51 43.55 -15.96 17.30
N SER A 52 43.18 -16.51 18.47
CA SER A 52 41.92 -17.26 18.61
C SER A 52 40.68 -16.38 18.50
N GLU A 53 40.69 -15.18 19.10
CA GLU A 53 39.58 -14.24 19.00
C GLU A 53 39.36 -13.78 17.55
N LYS A 54 40.46 -13.53 16.81
CA LYS A 54 40.38 -13.19 15.39
C LYS A 54 39.69 -14.29 14.58
N ILE A 55 40.06 -15.56 14.78
CA ILE A 55 39.44 -16.69 14.08
C ILE A 55 37.95 -16.78 14.41
N GLN A 56 37.56 -16.56 15.67
CA GLN A 56 36.16 -16.56 16.07
C GLN A 56 35.38 -15.43 15.38
N LEU A 57 35.92 -14.22 15.36
CA LEU A 57 35.28 -13.08 14.69
C LEU A 57 35.15 -13.29 13.18
N GLU A 58 36.14 -13.91 12.54
CA GLU A 58 36.06 -14.28 11.12
C GLU A 58 34.89 -15.26 10.87
N ALA A 59 34.71 -16.26 11.74
CA ALA A 59 33.59 -17.21 11.64
C ALA A 59 32.23 -16.53 11.87
N ASP A 60 32.14 -15.64 12.87
CA ASP A 60 30.90 -14.92 13.17
C ASP A 60 30.49 -14.00 12.00
N VAL A 61 31.45 -13.33 11.36
CA VAL A 61 31.21 -12.50 10.16
C VAL A 61 30.71 -13.34 9.00
N GLU A 62 31.26 -14.55 8.79
CA GLU A 62 30.80 -15.45 7.74
C GLU A 62 29.36 -15.93 7.98
N LEU A 63 29.01 -16.28 9.22
CA LEU A 63 27.64 -16.64 9.60
C LEU A 63 26.66 -15.48 9.37
N LEU A 64 27.02 -14.26 9.78
CA LEU A 64 26.18 -13.08 9.56
C LEU A 64 25.97 -12.77 8.08
N ASN A 65 26.98 -12.99 7.23
CA ASN A 65 26.83 -12.85 5.79
C ASN A 65 25.86 -13.89 5.21
N GLN A 66 25.94 -15.15 5.65
CA GLN A 66 25.00 -16.19 5.23
C GLN A 66 23.56 -15.87 5.65
N GLU A 67 23.36 -15.36 6.88
CA GLU A 67 22.03 -14.95 7.34
C GLU A 67 21.49 -13.77 6.54
N LYS A 68 22.33 -12.77 6.27
CA LYS A 68 21.99 -11.63 5.42
C LYS A 68 21.53 -12.08 4.04
N ASP A 69 22.24 -12.99 3.39
CA ASP A 69 21.88 -13.49 2.06
C ASP A 69 20.54 -14.24 2.09
N ARG A 70 20.31 -15.07 3.13
CA ARG A 70 19.02 -15.75 3.32
C ARG A 70 17.86 -14.78 3.52
N LEU A 71 18.05 -13.74 4.32
CA LEU A 71 17.04 -12.70 4.53
C LEU A 71 16.77 -11.92 3.25
N HIS A 72 17.81 -11.65 2.45
CA HIS A 72 17.65 -10.97 1.18
C HIS A 72 16.76 -11.77 0.22
N THR A 73 17.04 -13.07 0.06
CA THR A 73 16.20 -13.98 -0.75
C THR A 73 14.77 -14.06 -0.23
N ALA A 74 14.57 -14.15 1.09
CA ALA A 74 13.22 -14.20 1.67
C ALA A 74 12.42 -12.92 1.38
N VAL A 75 13.07 -11.74 1.44
CA VAL A 75 12.42 -10.46 1.10
C VAL A 75 12.03 -10.40 -0.37
N GLU A 76 12.86 -10.91 -1.28
CA GLU A 76 12.53 -10.97 -2.72
C GLU A 76 11.33 -11.87 -2.98
N LEU A 77 11.29 -13.07 -2.38
CA LEU A 77 10.15 -13.99 -2.50
C LEU A 77 8.84 -13.38 -1.97
N LEU A 78 8.87 -12.76 -0.79
CA LEU A 78 7.68 -12.10 -0.23
C LEU A 78 7.19 -10.95 -1.11
N LYS A 79 8.09 -10.26 -1.80
CA LYS A 79 7.73 -9.19 -2.72
C LYS A 79 7.04 -9.73 -3.98
N GLU A 80 7.49 -10.88 -4.49
CA GLU A 80 6.87 -11.58 -5.61
C GLU A 80 5.48 -12.10 -5.23
N GLU A 81 5.36 -12.82 -4.11
CA GLU A 81 4.08 -13.33 -3.60
C GLU A 81 3.06 -12.19 -3.40
N LEU A 82 3.48 -11.06 -2.81
CA LEU A 82 2.62 -9.89 -2.61
C LEU A 82 2.18 -9.26 -3.94
N SER A 83 3.02 -9.33 -4.98
CA SER A 83 2.65 -8.84 -6.31
C SER A 83 1.59 -9.74 -6.94
N GLU A 84 1.78 -11.05 -6.88
CA GLU A 84 0.84 -12.03 -7.42
C GLU A 84 -0.53 -11.96 -6.72
N GLU A 85 -0.54 -11.85 -5.39
CA GLU A 85 -1.78 -11.72 -4.61
C GLU A 85 -2.55 -10.45 -4.98
N LYS A 86 -1.83 -9.32 -5.16
CA LYS A 86 -2.45 -8.06 -5.61
C LYS A 86 -3.03 -8.17 -7.00
N ASP A 87 -2.32 -8.78 -7.93
CA ASP A 87 -2.79 -8.96 -9.30
C ASP A 87 -4.02 -9.87 -9.32
N ALA A 88 -4.01 -10.98 -8.57
CA ALA A 88 -5.15 -11.87 -8.40
C ALA A 88 -6.37 -11.15 -7.81
N PHE A 89 -6.17 -10.33 -6.77
CA PHE A 89 -7.23 -9.53 -6.17
C PHE A 89 -7.84 -8.52 -7.15
N ILE A 90 -6.99 -7.78 -7.87
CA ILE A 90 -7.43 -6.81 -8.88
C ILE A 90 -8.22 -7.51 -9.99
N HIS A 91 -7.74 -8.66 -10.48
CA HIS A 91 -8.45 -9.44 -11.48
C HIS A 91 -9.82 -9.92 -11.00
N SER A 92 -9.93 -10.43 -9.77
CA SER A 92 -11.22 -10.83 -9.18
C SER A 92 -12.19 -9.64 -9.10
N ALA A 93 -11.73 -8.51 -8.56
CA ALA A 93 -12.55 -7.31 -8.44
C ALA A 93 -13.06 -6.78 -9.80
N ILE A 94 -12.22 -6.86 -10.84
CA ILE A 94 -12.61 -6.50 -12.21
C ILE A 94 -13.70 -7.44 -12.74
N ILE A 95 -13.58 -8.75 -12.50
CA ILE A 95 -14.59 -9.74 -12.93
C ILE A 95 -15.93 -9.44 -12.25
N GLU A 96 -15.94 -9.29 -10.92
CA GLU A 96 -17.15 -9.00 -10.15
C GLU A 96 -17.83 -7.69 -10.59
N LEU A 97 -17.04 -6.63 -10.84
CA LEU A 97 -17.57 -5.37 -11.34
C LEU A 97 -18.17 -5.51 -12.74
N ASN A 98 -17.51 -6.23 -13.65
CA ASN A 98 -18.00 -6.45 -15.00
C ASN A 98 -19.32 -7.24 -15.02
N GLU A 99 -19.43 -8.27 -14.19
CA GLU A 99 -20.68 -9.02 -14.01
C GLU A 99 -21.80 -8.10 -13.49
N SER A 100 -21.53 -7.30 -12.45
CA SER A 100 -22.53 -6.36 -11.93
C SER A 100 -22.94 -5.30 -12.97
N PHE A 101 -22.01 -4.80 -13.79
CA PHE A 101 -22.34 -3.87 -14.86
C PHE A 101 -23.25 -4.50 -15.90
N HIS A 102 -22.96 -5.74 -16.31
CA HIS A 102 -23.80 -6.46 -17.27
C HIS A 102 -25.23 -6.67 -16.76
N GLU A 103 -25.39 -7.03 -15.48
CA GLU A 103 -26.70 -7.17 -14.85
C GLU A 103 -27.47 -5.84 -14.80
N ARG A 104 -26.78 -4.74 -14.44
CA ARG A 104 -27.39 -3.40 -14.41
C ARG A 104 -27.80 -2.92 -15.79
N GLU A 105 -27.00 -3.19 -16.81
CA GLU A 105 -27.31 -2.85 -18.20
C GLU A 105 -28.55 -3.60 -18.69
N LYS A 106 -28.65 -4.90 -18.38
CA LYS A 106 -29.85 -5.70 -18.68
C LYS A 106 -31.10 -5.14 -17.97
N ALA A 107 -30.99 -4.83 -16.68
CA ALA A 107 -32.09 -4.26 -15.91
C ALA A 107 -32.51 -2.89 -16.45
N LEU A 108 -31.56 -2.06 -16.90
CA LEU A 108 -31.84 -0.77 -17.54
C LEU A 108 -32.62 -0.95 -18.85
N ALA A 109 -32.20 -1.89 -19.70
CA ALA A 109 -32.89 -2.19 -20.95
C ALA A 109 -34.33 -2.73 -20.72
N GLU A 110 -34.56 -3.47 -19.64
CA GLU A 110 -35.90 -3.89 -19.23
C GLU A 110 -36.75 -2.71 -18.76
N ASN A 111 -36.19 -1.84 -17.91
CA ASN A 111 -36.87 -0.63 -17.44
C ASN A 111 -37.23 0.33 -18.58
N GLU A 112 -36.34 0.52 -19.57
CA GLU A 112 -36.62 1.32 -20.77
C GLU A 112 -37.85 0.80 -21.54
N LYS A 113 -38.02 -0.52 -21.63
CA LYS A 113 -39.20 -1.13 -22.27
C LYS A 113 -40.48 -0.90 -21.47
N VAL A 114 -40.41 -0.90 -20.13
CA VAL A 114 -41.56 -0.57 -19.28
C VAL A 114 -41.96 0.88 -19.51
N VAL A 115 -41.02 1.82 -19.43
CA VAL A 115 -41.27 3.25 -19.64
C VAL A 115 -41.82 3.52 -21.05
N ALA A 116 -41.34 2.81 -22.08
CA ALA A 116 -41.87 2.93 -23.42
C ALA A 116 -43.34 2.49 -23.53
N ARG A 117 -43.71 1.39 -22.83
CA ARG A 117 -45.10 0.92 -22.76
C ARG A 117 -45.99 1.88 -21.98
N ASP A 118 -45.58 2.31 -20.80
CA ASP A 118 -46.36 3.25 -19.98
C ASP A 118 -46.62 4.56 -20.72
N ASN A 119 -45.63 5.06 -21.45
CA ASN A 119 -45.79 6.24 -22.31
C ASN A 119 -46.76 5.99 -23.47
N GLN A 120 -46.78 4.78 -24.04
CA GLN A 120 -47.74 4.41 -25.07
C GLN A 120 -49.17 4.33 -24.52
N GLU A 121 -49.37 3.65 -23.40
CA GLU A 121 -50.67 3.55 -22.72
C GLU A 121 -51.19 4.94 -22.31
N LEU A 122 -50.32 5.81 -21.82
CA LEU A 122 -50.68 7.20 -21.51
C LEU A 122 -51.13 7.97 -22.75
N ARG A 123 -50.46 7.80 -23.90
CA ARG A 123 -50.87 8.43 -25.17
C ARG A 123 -52.24 7.93 -25.62
N GLU A 124 -52.49 6.63 -25.54
CA GLU A 124 -53.78 6.02 -25.89
C GLU A 124 -54.90 6.54 -24.97
N ALA A 125 -54.67 6.57 -23.66
CA ALA A 125 -55.63 7.13 -22.69
C ALA A 125 -55.93 8.62 -22.96
N GLN A 126 -54.92 9.41 -23.34
CA GLN A 126 -55.11 10.81 -23.75
C GLN A 126 -55.99 10.94 -24.99
N GLN A 127 -55.79 10.09 -26.01
CA GLN A 127 -56.59 10.10 -27.23
C GLN A 127 -58.06 9.70 -26.97
N GLU A 128 -58.29 8.66 -26.18
CA GLU A 128 -59.66 8.23 -25.84
C GLU A 128 -60.38 9.32 -25.04
N LEU A 129 -59.70 10.00 -24.12
CA LEU A 129 -60.26 11.12 -23.38
C LEU A 129 -60.62 12.30 -24.29
N ILE A 130 -59.77 12.63 -25.27
CA ILE A 130 -60.07 13.64 -26.29
C ILE A 130 -61.33 13.24 -27.05
N LYS A 131 -61.42 12.00 -27.54
CA LYS A 131 -62.57 11.49 -28.28
C LYS A 131 -63.87 11.55 -27.47
N GLN A 132 -63.82 11.17 -26.19
CA GLN A 132 -64.95 11.33 -25.27
C GLN A 132 -65.38 12.79 -25.17
N MET A 133 -64.42 13.71 -25.00
CA MET A 133 -64.69 15.14 -24.88
C MET A 133 -65.22 15.77 -26.17
N GLU A 134 -64.84 15.26 -27.36
CA GLU A 134 -65.43 15.69 -28.64
C GLU A 134 -66.91 15.33 -28.75
N SER A 135 -67.34 14.23 -28.13
CA SER A 135 -68.74 13.80 -28.12
C SER A 135 -69.63 14.63 -27.17
N VAL A 136 -69.03 15.39 -26.24
CA VAL A 136 -69.75 16.26 -25.31
C VAL A 136 -70.22 17.52 -26.04
N LYS A 137 -71.53 17.79 -26.02
CA LYS A 137 -72.12 18.99 -26.64
C LYS A 137 -71.52 20.26 -26.02
N VAL A 138 -70.73 20.98 -26.81
CA VAL A 138 -70.15 22.26 -26.40
C VAL A 138 -71.28 23.29 -26.26
N THR A 139 -71.55 23.71 -25.03
CA THR A 139 -72.46 24.82 -24.72
C THR A 139 -71.68 26.12 -24.51
N ARG A 140 -72.36 27.28 -24.51
CA ARG A 140 -71.73 28.60 -24.29
C ARG A 140 -70.95 28.71 -22.96
N ASN A 141 -71.18 27.81 -22.01
CA ASN A 141 -70.52 27.80 -20.68
C ASN A 141 -69.41 26.73 -20.56
N THR A 142 -68.97 26.13 -21.66
CA THR A 142 -67.97 25.05 -21.62
C THR A 142 -66.59 25.60 -21.26
N VAL A 143 -66.07 25.21 -20.09
CA VAL A 143 -64.78 25.67 -19.57
C VAL A 143 -63.62 24.86 -20.17
N ILE A 144 -63.82 23.56 -20.39
CA ILE A 144 -62.83 22.64 -20.95
C ILE A 144 -63.42 21.92 -22.16
N GLY A 145 -62.67 21.86 -23.26
CA GLY A 145 -63.06 21.09 -24.45
C GLY A 145 -61.88 20.86 -25.38
N VAL A 146 -62.14 20.29 -26.56
CA VAL A 146 -61.09 19.96 -27.53
C VAL A 146 -60.83 21.13 -28.46
N LYS A 147 -59.55 21.48 -28.65
CA LYS A 147 -59.11 22.50 -29.62
C LYS A 147 -58.10 21.88 -30.58
N ARG A 148 -58.29 22.12 -31.88
CA ARG A 148 -57.29 21.82 -32.90
C ARG A 148 -56.20 22.90 -32.90
N MET A 149 -54.96 22.48 -32.81
CA MET A 149 -53.81 23.36 -32.91
C MET A 149 -53.50 23.60 -34.41
N GLY A 150 -53.31 24.86 -34.79
CA GLY A 150 -53.17 25.27 -36.21
C GLY A 150 -51.79 25.01 -36.83
N GLY A 151 -51.13 23.89 -36.52
CA GLY A 151 -49.87 23.45 -37.13
C GLY A 151 -50.06 22.31 -38.13
N GLU A 152 -49.01 21.95 -38.87
CA GLU A 152 -49.03 20.92 -39.93
C GLU A 152 -49.53 19.54 -39.46
N SER A 153 -49.44 19.23 -38.16
CA SER A 153 -49.92 17.97 -37.57
C SER A 153 -51.41 17.94 -37.22
N GLY A 154 -52.10 19.10 -37.16
CA GLY A 154 -53.52 19.15 -36.82
C GLY A 154 -53.88 18.64 -35.42
N ASP A 155 -52.91 18.56 -34.51
CA ASP A 155 -53.07 17.90 -33.20
C ASP A 155 -54.22 18.48 -32.39
N GLN A 156 -55.11 17.59 -31.95
CA GLN A 156 -56.18 17.90 -31.01
C GLN A 156 -55.63 17.86 -29.59
N VAL A 157 -55.92 18.88 -28.79
CA VAL A 157 -55.55 18.95 -27.38
C VAL A 157 -56.73 19.36 -26.53
N LEU A 158 -56.74 18.89 -25.29
CA LEU A 158 -57.65 19.42 -24.27
C LEU A 158 -57.25 20.85 -23.93
N TRP A 159 -58.21 21.75 -24.04
CA TRP A 159 -58.00 23.19 -23.94
C TRP A 159 -58.92 23.80 -22.89
N ASN A 160 -58.33 24.60 -22.01
CA ASN A 160 -59.07 25.40 -21.07
C ASN A 160 -59.42 26.73 -21.76
N PHE A 161 -60.69 26.87 -22.16
CA PHE A 161 -61.16 28.04 -22.90
C PHE A 161 -61.21 29.30 -22.04
N ARG A 162 -61.35 29.15 -20.72
CA ARG A 162 -61.33 30.26 -19.76
C ARG A 162 -59.93 30.85 -19.63
N GLU A 163 -58.91 30.00 -19.49
CA GLU A 163 -57.53 30.43 -19.29
C GLU A 163 -56.72 30.55 -20.59
N LYS A 164 -57.30 30.15 -21.73
CA LYS A 164 -56.66 30.19 -23.06
C LYS A 164 -55.31 29.47 -23.10
N ARG A 165 -55.22 28.31 -22.44
CA ARG A 165 -54.05 27.43 -22.45
C ARG A 165 -54.47 25.96 -22.52
N ARG A 166 -53.50 25.05 -22.73
CA ARG A 166 -53.74 23.61 -22.59
C ARG A 166 -54.26 23.32 -21.19
N ALA A 167 -55.33 22.54 -21.10
CA ALA A 167 -55.93 22.18 -19.82
C ALA A 167 -54.95 21.28 -19.04
N THR A 168 -54.84 21.49 -17.74
CA THR A 168 -54.05 20.59 -16.88
C THR A 168 -54.84 19.33 -16.57
N LEU A 169 -54.16 18.21 -16.28
CA LEU A 169 -54.82 16.95 -15.92
C LEU A 169 -55.79 17.13 -14.74
N LYS A 170 -55.39 17.92 -13.74
CA LYS A 170 -56.21 18.26 -12.58
C LYS A 170 -57.50 19.01 -12.96
N GLU A 171 -57.40 19.96 -13.90
CA GLU A 171 -58.57 20.69 -14.42
C GLU A 171 -59.54 19.75 -15.16
N VAL A 172 -59.00 18.85 -15.99
CA VAL A 172 -59.79 17.89 -16.77
C VAL A 172 -60.52 16.90 -15.85
N ILE A 173 -59.82 16.34 -14.84
CA ILE A 173 -60.42 15.42 -13.87
C ILE A 173 -61.53 16.11 -13.08
N ASN A 174 -61.27 17.32 -12.55
CA ASN A 174 -62.28 18.09 -11.82
C ASN A 174 -63.50 18.41 -12.69
N PHE A 175 -63.30 18.68 -13.98
CA PHE A 175 -64.39 18.94 -14.91
C PHE A 175 -65.22 17.68 -15.17
N GLN A 176 -64.58 16.52 -15.40
CA GLN A 176 -65.31 15.25 -15.58
C GLN A 176 -66.11 14.86 -14.34
N TRP A 177 -65.53 14.94 -13.14
CA TRP A 177 -66.25 14.61 -11.90
C TRP A 177 -67.46 15.52 -11.65
N ASN A 178 -67.38 16.80 -12.03
CA ASN A 178 -68.52 17.71 -11.95
C ASN A 178 -69.61 17.44 -13.00
N ILE A 179 -69.28 16.71 -14.08
CA ILE A 179 -70.24 16.29 -15.12
C ILE A 179 -70.88 14.95 -14.76
N THR A 180 -70.11 13.98 -14.27
CA THR A 180 -70.61 12.64 -13.92
C THR A 180 -71.28 12.55 -12.55
N GLY A 181 -71.12 13.56 -11.69
CA GLY A 181 -71.79 13.67 -10.38
C GLY A 181 -73.19 14.29 -10.40
N LYS A 182 -73.78 14.52 -11.58
CA LYS A 182 -75.17 14.98 -11.77
C LYS A 182 -75.99 13.92 -12.50
#